data_AF-A0A662G0P3-F1
#
_entry.id   AF-A0A662G0P3-F1
#
_cell.length_a   1.000
_cell.length_b   1.000
_cell.length_c   1.000
_cell.angle_alpha   90.00
_cell.angle_beta   90.00
_cell.angle_gamma   90.00
#
_symmetry.space_group_name_H-M   'P 1'
#
loop_
_entity.id
_entity.type
_entity.pdbx_description
1 polymer ?
#
loop_
_entity_poly.entity_id
_entity_poly.type
_entity_poly.pdbx_seq_one_letter_code
_entity_poly.pdbx_strand_id
1 'polypeptide(L)' 'MNLSQFKDPKDALKYLKKERKRLEKEMELLLKKRDRGEIDDEEFNSKKREIERKFIEIMDRIAQMKYLSGV' A
#
# COMPACT_ATOMS: atom_id res chain seq x y z
N MET A 1 -3.74 -10.31 -4.29
CA MET A 1 -2.62 -10.73 -3.41
C MET A 1 -3.12 -11.84 -2.50
N ASN A 2 -2.40 -12.96 -2.43
CA ASN A 2 -2.79 -14.12 -1.64
C ASN A 2 -2.01 -14.16 -0.31
N LEU A 3 -2.71 -14.07 0.82
CA LEU A 3 -2.12 -14.14 2.16
C LEU A 3 -1.93 -15.58 2.67
N SER A 4 -2.58 -16.57 2.04
CA SER A 4 -2.48 -17.99 2.45
C SER A 4 -1.11 -18.61 2.19
N GLN A 5 -0.23 -17.92 1.46
CA GLN A 5 1.15 -18.33 1.25
C GLN A 5 2.02 -18.18 2.50
N PHE A 6 1.60 -17.37 3.48
CA PHE A 6 2.34 -17.16 4.72
C PHE A 6 1.85 -18.15 5.78
N LYS A 7 2.74 -19.03 6.26
CA LYS A 7 2.43 -20.00 7.32
C LYS A 7 2.32 -19.35 8.71
N ASP A 8 3.04 -18.25 8.94
CA ASP A 8 3.00 -17.47 10.19
C ASP A 8 2.31 -16.11 9.94
N PRO A 9 1.26 -15.75 10.71
CA PRO A 9 0.66 -14.42 10.69
C PRO A 9 1.65 -13.25 10.85
N LYS A 10 2.76 -13.45 11.58
CA LYS A 10 3.83 -12.45 11.73
C LYS A 10 4.58 -12.18 10.43
N ASP A 11 4.79 -13.21 9.61
CA ASP A 11 5.41 -13.06 8.29
C ASP A 11 4.48 -12.33 7.32
N ALA A 12 3.18 -12.65 7.35
CA ALA A 12 2.15 -11.91 6.62
C ALA A 12 2.14 -10.44 7.05
N LEU A 13 2.18 -10.15 8.35
CA LEU A 13 2.23 -8.79 8.88
C LEU A 13 3.49 -8.03 8.46
N LYS A 14 4.65 -8.70 8.47
CA LYS A 14 5.93 -8.13 8.01
C LYS A 14 5.89 -7.80 6.53
N TYR A 15 5.33 -8.67 5.71
CA TYR A 15 5.12 -8.42 4.29
C TYR A 15 4.20 -7.22 4.07
N LEU A 16 3.03 -7.19 4.72
CA LEU A 16 2.07 -6.09 4.59
C LEU A 16 2.66 -4.73 5.00
N LYS A 17 3.48 -4.69 6.06
CA LYS A 17 4.21 -3.48 6.47
C LYS A 17 5.21 -3.02 5.40
N LYS A 18 5.86 -3.94 4.67
CA LYS A 18 6.75 -3.60 3.55
C LYS A 18 5.95 -3.03 2.38
N GLU A 19 4.83 -3.65 2.03
CA GLU A 19 3.96 -3.16 0.97
C GLU A 19 3.41 -1.76 1.28
N ARG A 20 2.99 -1.52 2.54
CA ARG A 20 2.58 -0.19 2.99
C ARG A 20 3.66 0.86 2.72
N LYS A 21 4.91 0.58 3.13
CA LYS A 21 6.05 1.48 2.87
C LYS A 21 6.35 1.64 1.38
N ARG A 22 6.11 0.61 0.56
CA ARG A 22 6.26 0.73 -0.90
C ARG A 22 5.23 1.70 -1.47
N LEU A 23 3.97 1.57 -1.07
CA LEU A 23 2.88 2.45 -1.50
C LEU A 23 3.09 3.91 -1.03
N GLU A 24 3.59 4.12 0.19
CA GLU A 24 4.01 5.45 0.68
C GLU A 24 5.05 6.07 -0.26
N LYS A 25 6.08 5.31 -0.65
CA LYS A 25 7.10 5.77 -1.62
C LYS A 25 6.54 6.00 -3.02
N GLU A 26 5.64 5.14 -3.49
CA GLU A 26 4.97 5.31 -4.78
C GLU A 26 4.17 6.63 -4.81
N MET A 27 3.47 6.96 -3.72
CA MET A 27 2.75 8.23 -3.59
C MET A 27 3.70 9.42 -3.58
N GLU A 28 4.79 9.35 -2.81
CA GLU A 28 5.82 10.42 -2.79
C GLU A 28 6.42 10.67 -4.18
N LEU A 29 6.71 9.61 -4.94
CA LEU A 29 7.20 9.72 -6.30
C LEU A 29 6.15 10.31 -7.24
N LEU A 30 4.88 9.91 -7.10
CA LEU A 30 3.79 10.45 -7.90
C LEU A 30 3.61 11.97 -7.67
N LEU A 31 3.70 12.41 -6.41
CA LEU A 31 3.66 13.83 -6.06
C LEU A 31 4.82 14.59 -6.71
N LYS A 32 6.05 14.09 -6.60
CA LYS A 32 7.23 14.71 -7.25
C LYS A 32 7.08 14.81 -8.76
N LYS A 33 6.49 13.81 -9.42
CA LYS A 33 6.24 13.85 -10.86
C LYS A 33 5.26 14.97 -11.23
N ARG A 34 4.17 15.09 -10.47
CA ARG A 34 3.19 16.17 -10.66
C ARG A 34 3.82 17.54 -10.44
N ASP A 35 4.59 17.70 -9.35
CA ASP A 35 5.24 18.97 -9.00
C ASP A 35 6.25 19.43 -10.07
N ARG A 36 6.86 18.49 -10.78
CA ARG A 36 7.77 18.75 -11.92
C ARG A 36 7.03 18.97 -13.24
N GLY A 37 5.71 18.81 -13.28
CA GLY A 37 4.93 18.84 -14.51
C GLY A 37 5.19 17.66 -15.45
N GLU A 38 5.72 16.54 -14.95
CA GLU A 38 5.98 15.32 -15.74
C GLU A 38 4.70 14.56 -16.10
N ILE A 39 3.60 14.83 -15.37
CA ILE A 39 2.27 14.22 -15.57
C ILE A 39 1.20 15.28 -15.41
N ASP A 40 0.08 15.13 -16.11
CA ASP A 40 -1.08 16.00 -15.98
C ASP A 40 -1.97 15.63 -14.77
N ASP A 41 -2.99 16.45 -14.53
CA ASP A 41 -3.91 16.25 -13.41
C ASP A 41 -4.76 14.98 -13.57
N GLU A 42 -5.11 14.57 -14.79
CA GLU A 42 -5.93 13.38 -15.02
C GLU A 42 -5.14 12.12 -14.69
N GLU A 43 -3.92 12.00 -15.23
CA GLU A 43 -2.98 10.92 -14.96
C GLU A 43 -2.61 10.87 -13.46
N PHE A 44 -2.33 12.03 -12.86
CA PHE A 44 -2.07 12.11 -11.43
C PHE A 44 -3.25 11.60 -10.60
N ASN A 45 -4.47 12.07 -10.87
CA ASN A 45 -5.66 11.70 -10.11
C ASN A 45 -5.99 10.22 -10.28
N SER A 46 -5.82 9.66 -11.47
CA SER A 46 -6.02 8.24 -11.74
C SER A 46 -5.05 7.37 -10.93
N LYS A 47 -3.74 7.65 -11.03
CA LYS A 47 -2.70 6.92 -10.29
C LYS A 47 -2.82 7.09 -8.78
N LYS A 48 -3.15 8.30 -8.32
CA LYS A 48 -3.37 8.60 -6.89
C LYS A 48 -4.48 7.71 -6.33
N ARG A 49 -5.63 7.66 -7.01
CA ARG A 49 -6.77 6.81 -6.59
C ARG A 49 -6.40 5.34 -6.55
N GLU A 50 -5.58 4.86 -7.48
CA GLU A 50 -5.10 3.47 -7.49
C GLU A 50 -4.22 3.17 -6.27
N ILE A 51 -3.26 4.04 -5.96
CA ILE A 51 -2.37 3.89 -4.80
C ILE A 51 -3.18 3.96 -3.50
N GLU A 52 -4.11 4.90 -3.37
CA GLU A 52 -4.98 5.06 -2.20
C GLU A 52 -5.83 3.82 -1.94
N ARG A 53 -6.46 3.25 -2.98
CA ARG A 53 -7.23 2.00 -2.87
C ARG A 53 -6.37 0.85 -2.36
N LYS A 54 -5.19 0.65 -2.97
CA LYS A 54 -4.25 -0.39 -2.54
C LYS A 54 -3.79 -0.17 -1.10
N PHE A 55 -3.55 1.08 -0.71
CA PHE A 55 -3.12 1.42 0.64
C PHE A 55 -4.19 1.07 1.68
N ILE A 56 -5.46 1.41 1.40
CA ILE A 56 -6.60 1.06 2.27
C ILE A 56 -6.70 -0.46 2.42
N GLU A 57 -6.62 -1.22 1.32
CA GLU A 57 -6.64 -2.69 1.38
C GLU A 57 -5.50 -3.29 2.21
N ILE A 58 -4.28 -2.76 2.07
CA ILE A 58 -3.13 -3.20 2.86
C ILE A 58 -3.36 -2.89 4.34
N MET A 59 -3.89 -1.71 4.66
CA MET A 59 -4.16 -1.31 6.05
C MET A 59 -5.25 -2.18 6.70
N ASP A 60 -6.32 -2.48 5.97
CA ASP A 60 -7.38 -3.39 6.43
C ASP A 60 -6.81 -4.79 6.72
N ARG A 61 -6.00 -5.34 5.82
CA ARG A 61 -5.33 -6.63 6.03
C ARG A 61 -4.35 -6.62 7.20
N ILE A 62 -3.65 -5.52 7.43
CA ILE A 62 -2.80 -5.35 8.62
C ILE A 62 -3.66 -5.44 9.88
N ALA A 63 -4.82 -4.78 9.92
CA ALA A 63 -5.73 -4.83 11.05
C ALA A 63 -6.25 -6.25 11.29
N GLN A 64 -6.68 -6.95 10.23
CA GLN A 64 -7.11 -8.35 10.31
C GLN A 64 -6.00 -9.26 10.84
N MET A 65 -4.78 -9.12 10.33
CA MET A 65 -3.64 -9.95 10.75
C MET A 65 -3.24 -9.67 12.20
N LYS A 66 -3.28 -8.42 12.66
CA LYS A 66 -3.08 -8.06 14.07
C LYS A 66 -4.10 -8.74 14.97
N TYR A 67 -5.39 -8.66 14.61
CA TYR A 67 -6.47 -9.32 15.33
C TYR A 67 -6.25 -10.84 15.43
N LEU A 68 -5.92 -11.50 14.32
CA LEU A 68 -5.66 -12.95 14.29
C LEU A 68 -4.39 -13.37 15.05
N SER A 69 -3.38 -12.51 15.09
CA SER A 69 -2.09 -12.81 15.74
C SER A 69 -2.04 -12.42 17.22
N GLY A 70 -3.08 -11.74 17.74
CA GLY A 70 -3.14 -11.29 19.13
C GLY A 70 -2.12 -10.21 19.49
N VAL A 71 -1.70 -9.40 18.51
CA VAL A 71 -0.64 -8.36 18.64
C VAL A 71 -1.15 -6.97 18.26
#